data_AF-A0A0S6U2P5-F1
#
_entry.id   AF-A0A0S6U2P5-F1
#
_cell.length_a   1.000
_cell.length_b   1.000
_cell.length_c   1.000
_cell.angle_alpha   90.00
_cell.angle_beta   90.00
_cell.angle_gamma   90.00
#
_symmetry.space_group_name_H-M   'P 1'
#
loop_
_entity.id
_entity.type
_entity.pdbx_description
1 polymer ?
#
loop_
_entity_poly.entity_id
_entity_poly.type
_entity_poly.pdbx_seq_one_letter_code
_entity_poly.pdbx_strand_id
1 'polypeptide(L)'
;MKREIQVKTMVLCGLFIAAAIILRFFSIMVPIAGAGAMRISFAGIFIKMPAVLFGGAIGGIVSGVVDILAYIIKPMGAYIPFLTLTGILSGILTGIIWFKIKNVHIDKIEKYYPIFFMVLGSLAGAIHLMTLLLDKSFSFKIMNILGKKYMFVLSAIEIITIFVLIVFIINIKLKNNNTVKHIYENYMKMILAIGIPGIIVCTLNTYILLMFIPGLQGKSFMFLWIPRIVEEVFMIVFESYAVSLLLRVYESVVLKISNQ
;
A
#
# COMPACT_ATOMS: atom_id res chain seq x y z
N MET A 1 3.21 -18.78 30.39
CA MET A 1 4.03 -18.45 29.20
C MET A 1 3.29 -18.48 27.85
N LYS A 2 2.98 -19.63 27.20
CA LYS A 2 2.32 -19.63 25.86
C LYS A 2 0.93 -18.96 25.85
N ARG A 3 0.11 -19.19 26.89
CA ARG A 3 -1.21 -18.54 27.04
C ARG A 3 -1.11 -17.03 27.23
N GLU A 4 -0.16 -16.53 28.02
CA GLU A 4 0.01 -15.09 28.25
C GLU A 4 0.44 -14.34 26.99
N ILE A 5 1.33 -14.95 26.18
CA ILE A 5 1.72 -14.41 24.87
C ILE A 5 0.51 -14.34 23.93
N GLN A 6 -0.37 -15.35 23.94
CA GLN A 6 -1.60 -15.34 23.15
C GLN A 6 -2.59 -14.27 23.61
N VAL A 7 -2.78 -14.11 24.93
CA VAL A 7 -3.67 -13.06 25.48
C VAL A 7 -3.16 -11.67 25.13
N LYS A 8 -1.85 -11.39 25.32
CA LYS A 8 -1.25 -10.09 24.96
C LYS A 8 -1.42 -9.79 23.46
N THR A 9 -1.23 -10.79 22.61
CA THR A 9 -1.43 -10.66 21.16
C THR A 9 -2.87 -10.30 20.83
N MET A 10 -3.84 -10.98 21.45
CA MET A 10 -5.27 -10.73 21.24
C MET A 10 -5.68 -9.32 21.70
N VAL A 11 -5.21 -8.87 22.87
CA VAL A 11 -5.46 -7.52 23.39
C VAL A 11 -4.90 -6.45 22.44
N LEU A 12 -3.66 -6.61 21.98
CA LEU A 12 -3.04 -5.67 21.04
C LEU A 12 -3.77 -5.66 19.69
N CYS A 13 -4.18 -6.81 19.17
CA CYS A 13 -5.00 -6.88 17.97
C CYS A 13 -6.32 -6.12 18.15
N GLY A 14 -7.00 -6.30 19.30
CA GLY A 14 -8.22 -5.57 19.63
C GLY A 14 -8.02 -4.04 19.64
N LEU A 15 -6.91 -3.56 20.21
CA LEU A 15 -6.56 -2.14 20.22
C LEU A 15 -6.32 -1.60 18.80
N PHE A 16 -5.59 -2.33 17.97
CA PHE A 16 -5.34 -1.94 16.59
C PHE A 16 -6.61 -1.95 15.74
N ILE A 17 -7.50 -2.93 15.94
CA ILE A 17 -8.82 -2.98 15.30
C ILE A 17 -9.65 -1.75 15.69
N ALA A 18 -9.72 -1.42 16.97
CA ALA A 18 -10.46 -0.26 17.46
C ALA A 18 -9.92 1.05 16.85
N ALA A 19 -8.60 1.24 16.86
CA ALA A 19 -7.98 2.42 16.27
C ALA A 19 -8.20 2.51 14.75
N ALA A 20 -8.13 1.38 14.04
CA ALA A 20 -8.41 1.32 12.61
C ALA A 20 -9.87 1.71 12.30
N ILE A 21 -10.83 1.23 13.09
CA ILE A 21 -12.26 1.58 12.93
C ILE A 21 -12.46 3.08 13.15
N ILE A 22 -11.88 3.66 14.20
CA ILE A 22 -11.96 5.11 14.47
C ILE A 22 -11.40 5.91 13.29
N LEU A 23 -10.22 5.57 12.79
CA LEU A 23 -9.63 6.27 11.64
C LEU A 23 -10.48 6.14 10.36
N ARG A 24 -11.25 5.07 10.23
CA ARG A 24 -12.14 4.87 9.08
C ARG A 24 -13.32 5.85 9.05
N PHE A 25 -13.66 6.49 10.18
CA PHE A 25 -14.65 7.57 10.19
C PHE A 25 -14.16 8.82 9.45
N PHE A 26 -12.85 9.08 9.47
CA PHE A 26 -12.20 10.22 8.81
C PHE A 26 -11.85 9.95 7.35
N SER A 27 -12.24 8.80 6.79
CA SER A 27 -11.95 8.48 5.40
C SER A 27 -12.74 9.38 4.43
N ILE A 28 -12.10 9.81 3.35
CA ILE A 28 -12.70 10.64 2.31
C ILE A 28 -13.02 9.75 1.10
N MET A 29 -14.26 9.82 0.62
CA MET A 29 -14.67 9.13 -0.58
C MET A 29 -14.46 10.03 -1.80
N VAL A 30 -13.66 9.57 -2.75
CA VAL A 30 -13.44 10.27 -4.02
C VAL A 30 -14.31 9.60 -5.09
N PRO A 31 -15.35 10.30 -5.59
CA PRO A 31 -16.18 9.74 -6.65
C PRO A 31 -15.40 9.70 -7.96
N ILE A 32 -15.43 8.54 -8.63
CA ILE A 32 -14.85 8.35 -9.96
C ILE A 32 -15.99 7.88 -10.87
N ALA A 33 -16.24 8.63 -11.95
CA ALA A 33 -17.35 8.38 -12.87
C ALA A 33 -18.74 8.29 -12.18
N GLY A 34 -18.99 9.10 -11.15
CA GLY A 34 -20.26 9.14 -10.43
C GLY A 34 -20.48 8.00 -9.44
N ALA A 35 -19.52 7.09 -9.28
CA ALA A 35 -19.53 6.06 -8.26
C ALA A 35 -18.42 6.30 -7.23
N GLY A 36 -18.70 6.00 -5.95
CA GLY A 36 -17.68 5.94 -4.93
C GLY A 36 -16.74 4.77 -5.21
N ALA A 37 -15.65 5.01 -5.93
CA ALA A 37 -14.73 3.96 -6.39
C ALA A 37 -13.35 4.00 -5.71
N MET A 38 -13.03 5.10 -5.03
CA MET A 38 -11.75 5.30 -4.35
C MET A 38 -11.99 5.92 -2.97
N ARG A 39 -11.40 5.32 -1.95
CA ARG A 39 -11.52 5.76 -0.56
C ARG A 39 -10.12 5.97 0.00
N ILE A 40 -9.85 7.20 0.42
CA ILE A 40 -8.61 7.55 1.09
C ILE A 40 -8.82 7.38 2.59
N SER A 41 -8.02 6.53 3.23
CA SER A 41 -8.20 6.16 4.64
C SER A 41 -6.88 5.90 5.34
N PHE A 42 -6.69 6.50 6.51
CA PHE A 42 -5.52 6.28 7.36
C PHE A 42 -5.60 5.02 8.23
N ALA A 43 -6.72 4.31 8.20
CA ALA A 43 -6.91 3.06 8.95
C ALA A 43 -5.84 2.00 8.66
N GLY A 44 -5.28 2.02 7.44
CA GLY A 44 -4.26 1.05 7.01
C GLY A 44 -3.00 1.04 7.89
N ILE A 45 -2.67 2.17 8.55
CA ILE A 45 -1.58 2.24 9.54
C ILE A 45 -1.77 1.17 10.63
N PHE A 46 -2.95 1.15 11.25
CA PHE A 46 -3.22 0.24 12.37
C PHE A 46 -3.56 -1.18 11.90
N ILE A 47 -4.13 -1.34 10.70
CA ILE A 47 -4.38 -2.67 10.10
C ILE A 47 -3.06 -3.41 9.84
N LYS A 48 -2.00 -2.70 9.43
CA LYS A 48 -0.70 -3.30 9.08
C LYS A 48 0.14 -3.65 10.30
N MET A 49 -0.08 -3.01 11.45
CA MET A 49 0.68 -3.26 12.68
C MET A 49 0.62 -4.73 13.15
N PRO A 50 -0.55 -5.40 13.25
CA PRO A 50 -0.62 -6.83 13.59
C PRO A 50 0.13 -7.75 12.62
N ALA A 51 0.14 -7.43 11.32
CA ALA A 51 0.90 -8.19 10.33
C ALA A 51 2.41 -8.10 10.58
N VAL A 52 2.89 -6.89 10.90
CA VAL A 52 4.29 -6.59 11.19
C VAL A 52 4.74 -7.22 12.52
N LEU A 53 3.90 -7.16 13.55
CA LEU A 53 4.22 -7.64 14.89
C LEU A 53 4.08 -9.16 15.02
N PHE A 54 3.03 -9.74 14.46
CA PHE A 54 2.61 -11.12 14.75
C PHE A 54 2.57 -12.03 13.50
N GLY A 55 2.88 -11.49 12.32
CA GLY A 55 3.00 -12.25 11.08
C GLY A 55 1.72 -12.30 10.25
N GLY A 56 1.85 -12.90 9.06
CA GLY A 56 0.83 -12.85 8.01
C GLY A 56 -0.54 -13.40 8.41
N ALA A 57 -0.60 -14.52 9.14
CA ALA A 57 -1.87 -15.12 9.54
C ALA A 57 -2.73 -14.17 10.40
N ILE A 58 -2.13 -13.56 11.42
CA ILE A 58 -2.81 -12.59 12.29
C ILE A 58 -3.10 -11.30 11.52
N GLY A 59 -2.17 -10.84 10.69
CA GLY A 59 -2.39 -9.71 9.78
C GLY A 59 -3.63 -9.89 8.91
N GLY A 60 -3.77 -11.06 8.28
CA GLY A 60 -4.93 -11.40 7.45
C GLY A 60 -6.24 -11.38 8.22
N ILE A 61 -6.28 -12.04 9.39
CA ILE A 61 -7.47 -12.07 10.25
C ILE A 61 -7.88 -10.64 10.64
N VAL A 62 -6.93 -9.82 11.11
CA VAL A 62 -7.24 -8.45 11.51
C VAL A 62 -7.75 -7.62 10.32
N SER A 63 -7.12 -7.71 9.16
CA SER A 63 -7.59 -7.00 7.96
C SER A 63 -9.03 -7.38 7.59
N GLY A 64 -9.37 -8.67 7.64
CA GLY A 64 -10.73 -9.15 7.36
C GLY A 64 -11.74 -8.67 8.40
N VAL A 65 -11.40 -8.77 9.68
CA VAL A 65 -12.27 -8.32 10.79
C VAL A 65 -12.53 -6.82 10.71
N VAL A 66 -11.50 -6.00 10.48
CA VAL A 66 -11.66 -4.54 10.32
C VAL A 66 -12.56 -4.23 9.13
N ASP A 67 -12.46 -5.00 8.04
CA ASP A 67 -13.29 -4.75 6.88
C ASP A 67 -14.78 -5.04 7.13
N ILE A 68 -15.08 -6.19 7.73
CA ILE A 68 -16.45 -6.57 8.12
C ILE A 68 -17.02 -5.59 9.14
N LEU A 69 -16.30 -5.31 10.22
CA LEU A 69 -16.80 -4.44 11.30
C LEU A 69 -17.06 -3.02 10.81
N ALA A 70 -16.16 -2.47 10.00
CA ALA A 70 -16.38 -1.13 9.48
C ALA A 70 -17.56 -1.06 8.51
N TYR A 71 -17.83 -2.12 7.74
CA TYR A 71 -19.04 -2.17 6.93
C TYR A 71 -20.31 -2.16 7.80
N ILE A 72 -20.31 -2.94 8.89
CA ILE A 72 -21.44 -2.98 9.85
C ILE A 72 -21.65 -1.61 10.50
N ILE A 73 -20.56 -0.93 10.88
CA ILE A 73 -20.62 0.33 11.65
C ILE A 73 -20.90 1.54 10.75
N LYS A 74 -20.21 1.65 9.61
CA LYS A 74 -20.32 2.78 8.66
C LYS A 74 -20.27 2.25 7.24
N PRO A 75 -21.40 1.71 6.73
CA PRO A 75 -21.46 1.22 5.36
C PRO A 75 -21.23 2.38 4.39
N MET A 76 -20.34 2.17 3.41
CA MET A 76 -19.99 3.14 2.37
C MET A 76 -20.05 2.43 1.03
N GLY A 77 -21.29 2.26 0.53
CA GLY A 77 -21.62 1.43 -0.62
C GLY A 77 -22.04 0.02 -0.22
N ALA A 78 -22.39 -0.81 -1.21
CA ALA A 78 -22.77 -2.19 -1.00
C ALA A 78 -21.58 -3.04 -0.51
N TYR A 79 -21.85 -4.04 0.33
CA TYR A 79 -20.82 -4.99 0.73
C TYR A 79 -20.40 -5.87 -0.44
N ILE A 80 -19.09 -5.91 -0.70
CA ILE A 80 -18.49 -6.78 -1.73
C ILE A 80 -17.52 -7.72 -1.01
N PRO A 81 -17.90 -8.98 -0.72
CA PRO A 81 -17.07 -9.92 0.04
C PRO A 81 -15.67 -10.14 -0.54
N PHE A 82 -15.52 -10.03 -1.86
CA PHE A 82 -14.23 -10.13 -2.52
C PHE A 82 -13.23 -9.05 -2.08
N LEU A 83 -13.69 -7.86 -1.68
CA LEU A 83 -12.82 -6.81 -1.14
C LEU A 83 -12.31 -7.15 0.28
N THR A 84 -13.11 -7.89 1.06
CA THR A 84 -12.65 -8.41 2.35
C THR A 84 -11.58 -9.49 2.13
N LEU A 85 -11.77 -10.37 1.14
CA LEU A 85 -10.78 -11.40 0.80
C LEU A 85 -9.45 -10.80 0.34
N THR A 86 -9.47 -9.75 -0.48
CA THR A 86 -8.25 -9.05 -0.88
C THR A 86 -7.64 -8.26 0.28
N GLY A 87 -8.44 -7.74 1.22
CA GLY A 87 -7.96 -7.17 2.48
C GLY A 87 -7.21 -8.20 3.35
N ILE A 88 -7.77 -9.41 3.50
CA ILE A 88 -7.12 -10.54 4.17
C ILE A 88 -5.80 -10.88 3.48
N LEU A 89 -5.82 -10.99 2.14
CA LEU A 89 -4.62 -11.23 1.35
C LEU A 89 -3.54 -10.16 1.59
N SER A 90 -3.93 -8.88 1.64
CA SER A 90 -3.03 -7.76 1.94
C SER A 90 -2.31 -7.98 3.27
N GLY A 91 -3.05 -8.27 4.35
CA GLY A 91 -2.49 -8.50 5.68
C GLY A 91 -1.56 -9.71 5.73
N ILE A 92 -1.92 -10.79 5.05
CA ILE A 92 -1.08 -12.00 4.92
C ILE A 92 0.23 -11.67 4.23
N LEU A 93 0.16 -11.05 3.04
CA LEU A 93 1.34 -10.74 2.25
C LEU A 93 2.25 -9.73 2.96
N THR A 94 1.68 -8.70 3.60
CA THR A 94 2.48 -7.73 4.38
C THR A 94 3.28 -8.43 5.48
N GLY A 95 2.65 -9.32 6.25
CA GLY A 95 3.35 -10.06 7.30
C GLY A 95 4.41 -11.01 6.73
N ILE A 96 4.11 -11.74 5.65
CA ILE A 96 5.08 -12.67 5.03
C ILE A 96 6.30 -11.90 4.49
N ILE A 97 6.07 -10.81 3.76
CA ILE A 97 7.14 -10.03 3.16
C ILE A 97 7.98 -9.38 4.25
N TRP A 98 7.35 -8.73 5.24
CA TRP A 98 8.06 -8.12 6.37
C TRP A 98 9.00 -9.11 7.07
N PHE A 99 8.51 -10.30 7.43
CA PHE A 99 9.34 -11.28 8.13
C PHE A 99 10.50 -11.80 7.28
N LYS A 100 10.37 -11.82 5.96
CA LYS A 100 11.47 -12.17 5.04
C LYS A 100 12.51 -11.05 4.93
N ILE A 101 12.09 -9.80 4.89
CA ILE A 101 12.99 -8.67 4.60
C ILE A 101 13.50 -7.94 5.85
N LYS A 102 12.93 -8.16 7.03
CA LYS A 102 13.32 -7.45 8.27
C LYS A 102 14.80 -7.61 8.63
N ASN A 103 15.39 -8.75 8.25
CA ASN A 103 16.80 -9.08 8.49
C ASN A 103 17.71 -8.79 7.28
N VAL A 104 17.18 -8.26 6.18
CA VAL A 104 17.98 -7.91 5.00
C VAL A 104 18.78 -6.65 5.28
N HIS A 105 20.06 -6.66 4.89
CA HIS A 105 20.93 -5.49 4.95
C HIS A 105 20.36 -4.34 4.12
N ILE A 106 20.26 -3.17 4.75
CA ILE A 106 19.64 -1.98 4.18
C ILE A 106 20.32 -1.54 2.87
N ASP A 107 21.64 -1.73 2.75
CA ASP A 107 22.41 -1.33 1.57
C ASP A 107 21.94 -2.04 0.28
N LYS A 108 21.40 -3.26 0.39
CA LYS A 108 20.79 -3.94 -0.77
C LYS A 108 19.55 -3.19 -1.24
N ILE A 109 18.67 -2.81 -0.31
CA ILE A 109 17.44 -2.09 -0.64
C ILE A 109 17.79 -0.72 -1.20
N GLU A 110 18.71 0.01 -0.56
CA GLU A 110 19.18 1.31 -1.04
C GLU A 110 19.77 1.26 -2.45
N LYS A 111 20.43 0.16 -2.82
CA LYS A 111 20.96 -0.02 -4.17
C LYS A 111 19.86 -0.36 -5.18
N TYR A 112 19.05 -1.38 -4.92
CA TYR A 112 18.13 -1.92 -5.93
C TYR A 112 16.82 -1.14 -6.06
N TYR A 113 16.35 -0.49 -4.99
CA TYR A 113 15.13 0.30 -4.99
C TYR A 113 15.16 1.45 -6.02
N PRO A 114 16.13 2.38 -5.99
CA PRO A 114 16.19 3.47 -6.98
C PRO A 114 16.46 2.95 -8.39
N ILE A 115 17.25 1.89 -8.56
CA ILE A 115 17.53 1.28 -9.88
C ILE A 115 16.23 0.79 -10.51
N PHE A 116 15.39 0.08 -9.76
CA PHE A 116 14.11 -0.41 -10.23
C PHE A 116 13.22 0.73 -10.74
N PHE A 117 13.11 1.82 -9.97
CA PHE A 117 12.30 2.98 -10.34
C PHE A 117 12.92 3.77 -11.50
N MET A 118 14.24 3.92 -11.58
CA MET A 118 14.91 4.55 -12.72
C MET A 118 14.67 3.77 -14.02
N VAL A 119 14.74 2.44 -13.98
CA VAL A 119 14.43 1.59 -15.14
C VAL A 119 12.95 1.74 -15.53
N LEU A 120 12.04 1.70 -14.56
CA LEU A 120 10.61 1.86 -14.81
C LEU A 120 10.27 3.23 -15.45
N GLY A 121 10.81 4.32 -14.90
CA GLY A 121 10.56 5.67 -15.42
C GLY A 121 11.21 5.94 -16.77
N SER A 122 12.44 5.47 -16.97
CA SER A 122 13.13 5.62 -18.27
C SER A 122 12.44 4.82 -19.38
N LEU A 123 11.95 3.62 -19.07
CA LEU A 123 11.14 2.83 -20.01
C LEU A 123 9.82 3.54 -20.35
N ALA A 124 9.10 4.04 -19.34
CA ALA A 124 7.87 4.80 -19.56
C ALA A 124 8.11 6.05 -20.42
N GLY A 125 9.14 6.84 -20.09
CA GLY A 125 9.52 8.04 -20.83
C GLY A 125 9.98 7.76 -22.26
N ALA A 126 10.73 6.66 -22.48
CA ALA A 126 11.12 6.25 -23.82
C ALA A 126 9.91 5.88 -24.68
N ILE A 127 8.96 5.10 -24.13
CA ILE A 127 7.72 4.75 -24.82
C ILE A 127 6.91 6.01 -25.11
N HIS A 128 6.78 6.93 -24.15
CA HIS A 128 6.05 8.18 -24.30
C HIS A 128 6.65 9.04 -25.42
N LEU A 129 7.96 9.22 -25.43
CA LEU A 129 8.67 9.92 -26.50
C LEU A 129 8.49 9.23 -27.86
N MET A 130 8.61 7.92 -27.93
CA MET A 130 8.39 7.16 -29.17
C MET A 130 6.96 7.33 -29.69
N THR A 131 5.94 7.36 -28.82
CA THR A 131 4.55 7.62 -29.26
C THR A 131 4.32 9.03 -29.78
N LEU A 132 5.18 9.98 -29.44
CA LEU A 132 5.14 11.37 -29.93
C LEU A 132 5.94 11.55 -31.23
N LEU A 133 7.08 10.86 -31.36
CA LEU A 133 8.03 11.04 -32.48
C LEU A 133 7.80 10.08 -33.65
N LEU A 134 7.30 8.86 -33.38
CA LEU A 134 7.10 7.84 -34.41
C LEU A 134 5.73 7.95 -35.08
N ASP A 135 5.53 7.10 -36.08
CA ASP A 135 4.31 7.03 -36.86
C ASP A 135 3.11 6.50 -36.06
N LYS A 136 1.91 6.71 -36.60
CA LYS A 136 0.65 6.30 -35.97
C LYS A 136 0.57 4.78 -35.72
N SER A 137 1.35 3.96 -36.44
CA SER A 137 1.43 2.52 -36.23
C SER A 137 1.96 2.16 -34.83
N PHE A 138 3.03 2.83 -34.39
CA PHE A 138 3.58 2.59 -33.05
C PHE A 138 2.59 2.99 -31.95
N SER A 139 1.99 4.17 -32.06
CA SER A 139 0.98 4.65 -31.11
C SER A 139 -0.26 3.74 -31.07
N PHE A 140 -0.66 3.15 -32.20
CA PHE A 140 -1.73 2.16 -32.23
C PHE A 140 -1.37 0.87 -31.48
N LYS A 141 -0.13 0.37 -31.61
CA LYS A 141 0.36 -0.79 -30.84
C LYS A 141 0.33 -0.51 -29.34
N ILE A 142 0.84 0.64 -28.90
CA ILE A 142 0.83 1.03 -27.48
C ILE A 142 -0.61 1.20 -26.98
N MET A 143 -1.49 1.81 -27.77
CA MET A 143 -2.91 1.93 -27.45
C MET A 143 -3.60 0.58 -27.27
N ASN A 144 -3.24 -0.44 -28.05
CA ASN A 144 -3.80 -1.79 -27.87
C ASN A 144 -3.33 -2.46 -26.57
N ILE A 145 -2.14 -2.13 -26.09
CA ILE A 145 -1.57 -2.69 -24.85
C ILE A 145 -2.11 -1.95 -23.61
N LEU A 146 -2.04 -0.63 -23.62
CA LEU A 146 -2.34 0.23 -22.45
C LEU A 146 -3.74 0.86 -22.51
N GLY A 147 -4.49 0.62 -23.58
CA GLY A 147 -5.84 1.15 -23.79
C GLY A 147 -5.87 2.56 -24.40
N LYS A 148 -7.09 3.05 -24.65
CA LYS A 148 -7.35 4.32 -25.34
C LYS A 148 -6.71 5.55 -24.69
N LYS A 149 -6.41 5.49 -23.38
CA LYS A 149 -5.81 6.58 -22.61
C LYS A 149 -4.34 6.31 -22.24
N TYR A 150 -3.61 5.57 -23.10
CA TYR A 150 -2.22 5.16 -22.83
C TYR A 150 -1.29 6.32 -22.47
N MET A 151 -1.45 7.51 -23.06
CA MET A 151 -0.64 8.70 -22.72
C MET A 151 -0.77 9.07 -21.24
N PHE A 152 -1.99 9.01 -20.69
CA PHE A 152 -2.22 9.26 -19.26
C PHE A 152 -1.59 8.18 -18.37
N VAL A 153 -1.56 6.92 -18.84
CA VAL A 153 -0.90 5.82 -18.12
C VAL A 153 0.60 6.08 -18.03
N LEU A 154 1.23 6.42 -19.16
CA LEU A 154 2.67 6.70 -19.22
C LEU A 154 3.05 7.89 -18.34
N SER A 155 2.32 9.01 -18.44
CA SER A 155 2.53 10.17 -17.58
C SER A 155 2.34 9.85 -16.09
N ALA A 156 1.37 9.00 -15.73
CA ALA A 156 1.19 8.59 -14.34
C ALA A 156 2.39 7.80 -13.80
N ILE A 157 2.95 6.88 -14.60
CA ILE A 157 4.14 6.11 -14.23
C ILE A 157 5.35 7.03 -14.06
N GLU A 158 5.52 8.01 -14.93
CA GLU A 158 6.59 9.02 -14.84
C GLU A 158 6.46 9.84 -13.54
N ILE A 159 5.26 10.37 -13.25
CA ILE A 159 4.98 11.15 -12.04
C ILE A 159 5.22 10.31 -10.78
N ILE A 160 4.73 9.07 -10.75
CA ILE A 160 4.96 8.13 -9.64
C ILE A 160 6.45 7.89 -9.44
N THR A 161 7.20 7.66 -10.53
CA THR A 161 8.64 7.43 -10.46
C THR A 161 9.38 8.63 -9.88
N ILE A 162 9.06 9.84 -10.36
CA ILE A 162 9.65 11.08 -9.86
C ILE A 162 9.34 11.25 -8.37
N PHE A 163 8.07 11.08 -7.98
CA PHE A 163 7.65 11.18 -6.58
C PHE A 163 8.42 10.21 -5.68
N VAL A 164 8.50 8.94 -6.10
CA VAL A 164 9.20 7.89 -5.34
C VAL A 164 10.70 8.20 -5.21
N LEU A 165 11.35 8.66 -6.29
CA LEU A 165 12.77 9.02 -6.25
C LEU A 165 13.03 10.25 -5.39
N ILE A 166 12.16 11.26 -5.40
CA ILE A 166 12.25 12.42 -4.50
C ILE A 166 12.17 11.96 -3.05
N VAL A 167 11.17 11.14 -2.71
CA VAL A 167 11.01 10.57 -1.37
C VAL A 167 12.25 9.76 -0.97
N PHE A 168 12.80 8.96 -1.88
CA PHE A 168 14.03 8.19 -1.63
C PHE A 168 15.24 9.09 -1.34
N ILE A 169 15.46 10.15 -2.14
CA ILE A 169 16.55 11.12 -1.94
C ILE A 169 16.42 11.82 -0.58
N ILE A 170 15.20 12.22 -0.19
CA ILE A 170 14.94 12.81 1.13
C ILE A 170 15.30 11.82 2.24
N ASN A 171 14.95 10.55 2.08
CA ASN A 171 15.22 9.51 3.07
C ASN A 171 16.71 9.21 3.27
N ILE A 172 17.51 9.20 2.19
CA ILE A 172 18.96 8.99 2.31
C ILE A 172 19.60 10.02 3.25
N LYS A 173 19.10 11.26 3.27
CA LYS A 173 19.63 12.29 4.19
C LYS A 173 19.43 11.94 5.67
N LEU A 174 18.46 11.08 5.99
CA LEU A 174 18.18 10.63 7.35
C LEU A 174 19.12 9.48 7.80
N LYS A 175 19.82 8.81 6.88
CA LYS A 175 20.66 7.62 7.15
C LYS A 175 21.72 7.86 8.22
N ASN A 176 22.34 9.04 8.21
CA ASN A 176 23.47 9.37 9.09
C ASN A 176 23.06 9.93 10.46
N ASN A 177 21.76 10.16 10.69
CA ASN A 177 21.27 10.67 11.96
C ASN A 177 20.94 9.52 12.91
N ASN A 178 21.80 9.29 13.91
CA ASN A 178 21.67 8.21 14.90
C ASN A 178 20.28 8.15 15.57
N THR A 179 19.63 9.29 15.79
CA THR A 179 18.32 9.36 16.43
C THR A 179 17.23 8.79 15.53
N VAL A 180 17.31 8.95 14.20
CA VAL A 180 16.26 8.52 13.25
C VAL A 180 16.68 7.33 12.37
N LYS A 181 17.93 6.89 12.45
CA LYS A 181 18.48 5.76 11.66
C LYS A 181 17.61 4.52 11.72
N HIS A 182 17.15 4.13 12.90
CA HIS A 182 16.26 2.97 13.06
C HIS A 182 14.90 3.15 12.36
N ILE A 183 14.35 4.37 12.37
CA ILE A 183 13.09 4.67 11.65
C ILE A 183 13.33 4.56 10.15
N TYR A 184 14.45 5.11 9.66
CA TYR A 184 14.85 5.02 8.27
C TYR A 184 15.02 3.56 7.80
N GLU A 185 15.74 2.74 8.56
CA GLU A 185 15.97 1.34 8.22
C GLU A 185 14.66 0.54 8.16
N ASN A 186 13.77 0.74 9.14
CA ASN A 186 12.46 0.12 9.13
C ASN A 186 11.59 0.64 7.98
N TYR A 187 11.59 1.94 7.72
CA TYR A 187 10.83 2.56 6.63
C TYR A 187 11.19 1.95 5.27
N MET A 188 12.49 1.83 4.98
CA MET A 188 12.98 1.29 3.71
C MET A 188 12.61 -0.19 3.51
N LYS A 189 12.42 -0.94 4.58
CA LYS A 189 11.88 -2.30 4.52
C LYS A 189 10.36 -2.25 4.41
N MET A 190 9.70 -1.37 5.15
CA MET A 190 8.26 -1.25 5.21
C MET A 190 7.65 -0.82 3.86
N ILE A 191 8.34 0.03 3.09
CA ILE A 191 7.89 0.42 1.75
C ILE A 191 7.75 -0.77 0.79
N LEU A 192 8.54 -1.83 0.99
CA LEU A 192 8.41 -3.08 0.25
C LEU A 192 7.33 -3.99 0.84
N ALA A 193 7.31 -4.14 2.17
CA ALA A 193 6.34 -5.00 2.87
C ALA A 193 4.89 -4.50 2.76
N ILE A 194 4.69 -3.18 2.69
CA ILE A 194 3.39 -2.56 2.48
C ILE A 194 3.15 -2.33 0.98
N GLY A 195 4.17 -1.89 0.25
CA GLY A 195 4.01 -1.50 -1.15
C GLY A 195 3.69 -2.65 -2.10
N ILE A 196 4.38 -3.79 -1.96
CA ILE A 196 4.13 -4.94 -2.85
C ILE A 196 2.68 -5.45 -2.69
N PRO A 197 2.17 -5.73 -1.46
CA PRO A 197 0.77 -6.11 -1.28
C PRO A 197 -0.21 -5.01 -1.69
N GLY A 198 0.09 -3.74 -1.40
CA GLY A 198 -0.75 -2.60 -1.76
C GLY A 198 -1.00 -2.51 -3.26
N ILE A 199 0.05 -2.59 -4.07
CA ILE A 199 -0.06 -2.56 -5.54
C ILE A 199 -0.86 -3.75 -6.08
N ILE A 200 -0.61 -4.97 -5.56
CA ILE A 200 -1.33 -6.19 -5.96
C ILE A 200 -2.81 -6.04 -5.64
N VAL A 201 -3.14 -5.65 -4.41
CA VAL A 201 -4.51 -5.55 -3.93
C VAL A 201 -5.26 -4.39 -4.58
N CYS A 202 -4.60 -3.24 -4.83
CA CYS A 202 -5.19 -2.14 -5.60
C CYS A 202 -5.58 -2.59 -7.02
N THR A 203 -4.72 -3.38 -7.66
CA THR A 203 -4.98 -3.95 -8.99
C THR A 203 -6.16 -4.94 -8.96
N LEU A 204 -6.17 -5.90 -8.04
CA LEU A 204 -7.27 -6.86 -7.88
C LEU A 204 -8.59 -6.18 -7.52
N ASN A 205 -8.56 -5.23 -6.58
CA ASN A 205 -9.72 -4.45 -6.18
C ASN A 205 -10.28 -3.63 -7.34
N THR A 206 -9.43 -3.17 -8.26
CA THR A 206 -9.90 -2.44 -9.44
C THR A 206 -10.70 -3.35 -10.38
N TYR A 207 -10.25 -4.57 -10.63
CA TYR A 207 -11.05 -5.55 -11.37
C TYR A 207 -12.38 -5.88 -10.67
N ILE A 208 -12.34 -6.09 -9.35
CA ILE A 208 -13.54 -6.37 -8.56
C ILE A 208 -14.53 -5.20 -8.65
N LEU A 209 -14.08 -3.96 -8.49
CA LEU A 209 -14.99 -2.81 -8.57
C LEU A 209 -15.66 -2.67 -9.93
N LEU A 210 -14.95 -2.95 -11.03
CA LEU A 210 -15.53 -2.89 -12.38
C LEU A 210 -16.61 -3.95 -12.61
N MET A 211 -16.50 -5.11 -11.96
CA MET A 211 -17.49 -6.18 -12.06
C MET A 211 -18.73 -5.89 -11.19
N PHE A 212 -18.52 -5.42 -9.96
CA PHE A 212 -19.57 -5.37 -8.94
C PHE A 212 -20.24 -4.00 -8.75
N ILE A 213 -19.67 -2.91 -9.25
CA ILE A 213 -20.28 -1.56 -9.15
C ILE A 213 -20.93 -1.18 -10.49
N PRO A 214 -22.26 -1.05 -10.57
CA PRO A 214 -22.96 -0.73 -11.82
C PRO A 214 -22.48 0.55 -12.49
N GLY A 215 -22.20 1.61 -11.73
CA GLY A 215 -21.70 2.90 -12.26
C GLY A 215 -20.30 2.83 -12.89
N LEU A 216 -19.57 1.73 -12.67
CA LEU A 216 -18.23 1.50 -13.21
C LEU A 216 -18.23 0.46 -14.34
N GLN A 217 -19.34 -0.24 -14.59
CA GLN A 217 -19.44 -1.21 -15.65
C GLN A 217 -19.22 -0.55 -17.02
N GLY A 218 -18.44 -1.20 -17.88
CA GLY A 218 -18.07 -0.69 -19.20
C GLY A 218 -17.00 0.42 -19.20
N LYS A 219 -16.50 0.86 -18.04
CA LYS A 219 -15.33 1.74 -17.98
C LYS A 219 -14.04 0.94 -18.19
N SER A 220 -13.04 1.58 -18.78
CA SER A 220 -11.73 0.96 -18.98
C SER A 220 -11.02 0.74 -17.64
N PHE A 221 -10.37 -0.41 -17.49
CA PHE A 221 -9.56 -0.71 -16.31
C PHE A 221 -8.58 0.41 -15.99
N MET A 222 -7.81 0.86 -16.99
CA MET A 222 -6.79 1.91 -16.79
C MET A 222 -7.40 3.25 -16.35
N PHE A 223 -8.63 3.57 -16.76
CA PHE A 223 -9.30 4.79 -16.32
C PHE A 223 -9.54 4.81 -14.81
N LEU A 224 -9.89 3.67 -14.23
CA LEU A 224 -10.10 3.54 -12.78
C LEU A 224 -8.80 3.25 -12.03
N TRP A 225 -7.89 2.47 -12.62
CA TRP A 225 -6.66 2.03 -11.98
C TRP A 225 -5.65 3.15 -11.77
N ILE A 226 -5.46 4.06 -12.74
CA ILE A 226 -4.49 5.16 -12.65
C ILE A 226 -4.67 6.03 -11.39
N PRO A 227 -5.85 6.64 -11.13
CA PRO A 227 -6.01 7.46 -9.93
C PRO A 227 -5.83 6.65 -8.65
N ARG A 228 -6.25 5.38 -8.65
CA ARG A 228 -6.13 4.50 -7.50
C ARG A 228 -4.70 4.06 -7.20
N ILE A 229 -3.89 3.79 -8.22
CA ILE A 229 -2.50 3.41 -8.01
C ILE A 229 -1.66 4.61 -7.56
N VAL A 230 -1.98 5.82 -8.06
CA VAL A 230 -1.36 7.07 -7.59
C VAL A 230 -1.67 7.30 -6.10
N GLU A 231 -2.93 7.14 -5.71
CA GLU A 231 -3.37 7.24 -4.32
C GLU A 231 -2.72 6.17 -3.43
N GLU A 232 -2.72 4.91 -3.88
CA GLU A 232 -2.10 3.80 -3.16
C GLU A 232 -0.59 4.04 -2.96
N VAL A 233 0.14 4.51 -3.96
CA VAL A 233 1.58 4.83 -3.83
C VAL A 233 1.81 5.92 -2.79
N PHE A 234 0.98 6.96 -2.77
CA PHE A 234 1.05 7.99 -1.74
C PHE A 234 0.80 7.40 -0.34
N MET A 235 -0.24 6.57 -0.20
CA MET A 235 -0.56 5.91 1.07
C MET A 235 0.53 4.94 1.52
N ILE A 236 1.14 4.19 0.62
CA ILE A 236 2.27 3.30 0.91
C ILE A 236 3.42 4.08 1.55
N VAL A 237 3.79 5.24 1.00
CA VAL A 237 4.85 6.09 1.58
C VAL A 237 4.44 6.54 2.97
N PHE A 238 3.23 7.08 3.12
CA PHE A 238 2.73 7.59 4.39
C PHE A 238 2.66 6.51 5.49
N GLU A 239 2.04 5.37 5.19
CA GLU A 239 1.88 4.27 6.12
C GLU A 239 3.20 3.61 6.46
N SER A 240 4.13 3.51 5.52
CA SER A 240 5.47 2.97 5.80
C SER A 240 6.19 3.79 6.86
N TYR A 241 6.06 5.11 6.85
CA TYR A 241 6.60 5.95 7.92
C TYR A 241 5.84 5.75 9.23
N ALA A 242 4.51 5.84 9.20
CA ALA A 242 3.67 5.75 10.39
C ALA A 242 3.85 4.41 11.12
N VAL A 243 3.85 3.29 10.38
CA VAL A 243 4.09 1.96 10.92
C VAL A 243 5.52 1.84 11.45
N SER A 244 6.52 2.42 10.79
CA SER A 244 7.91 2.40 11.29
C SER A 244 8.09 3.19 12.59
N LEU A 245 7.38 4.30 12.75
CA LEU A 245 7.33 5.07 13.98
C LEU A 245 6.63 4.29 15.10
N LEU A 246 5.46 3.72 14.81
CA LEU A 246 4.71 2.91 15.79
C LEU A 246 5.49 1.66 16.21
N LEU A 247 6.18 1.00 15.29
CA LEU A 247 7.03 -0.14 15.59
C LEU A 247 8.15 0.25 16.56
N ARG A 248 8.81 1.39 16.35
CA ARG A 248 9.84 1.89 17.27
C ARG A 248 9.27 2.17 18.66
N VAL A 249 8.08 2.76 18.75
CA VAL A 249 7.40 3.02 20.04
C VAL A 249 7.07 1.70 20.75
N TYR A 250 6.57 0.72 20.00
CA TYR A 250 6.31 -0.61 20.54
C TYR A 250 7.59 -1.27 21.09
N GLU A 251 8.69 -1.21 20.34
CA GLU A 251 9.96 -1.81 20.76
C GLU A 251 10.59 -1.08 21.96
N SER A 252 10.46 0.25 22.03
CA SER A 252 11.05 1.04 23.12
C SER A 252 10.28 0.93 24.44
N VAL A 253 8.95 0.81 24.37
CA VAL A 253 8.07 0.80 25.56
C VAL A 253 7.66 -0.63 25.92
N VAL A 254 7.07 -1.38 24.98
CA VAL A 254 6.34 -2.62 25.30
C VAL A 254 7.26 -3.84 25.43
N LEU A 255 8.36 -3.89 24.68
CA LEU A 255 9.35 -4.98 24.84
C LEU A 255 10.23 -4.80 26.08
N LYS A 256 10.57 -3.56 26.45
CA LYS A 256 11.32 -3.30 27.68
C LYS A 256 10.54 -3.67 28.94
N ILE A 257 9.24 -3.36 28.98
CA ILE A 257 8.36 -3.69 30.10
C ILE A 257 8.15 -5.22 30.22
N SER A 258 8.21 -5.99 29.13
CA SER A 258 8.01 -7.46 29.21
C SER A 258 9.28 -8.26 29.52
N ASN A 259 10.45 -7.62 29.46
CA ASN A 259 11.74 -8.26 29.79
C ASN A 259 12.23 -7.86 31.20
N GLN A 260 11.43 -7.10 31.94
CA GLN A 260 11.57 -6.83 33.38
C GLN A 260 10.57 -7.69 34.15
#